data_AF-A0A850QSB7-F1
#
_entry.id   AF-A0A850QSB7-F1
#
_cell.length_a   1.000
_cell.length_b   1.000
_cell.length_c   1.000
_cell.angle_alpha   90.00
_cell.angle_beta   90.00
_cell.angle_gamma   90.00
#
_symmetry.space_group_name_H-M   'P 1'
#
loop_
_entity.id
_entity.type
_entity.pdbx_description
1 polymer ?
#
loop_
_entity_poly.entity_id
_entity_poly.type
_entity_poly.pdbx_seq_one_letter_code
_entity_poly.pdbx_strand_id
1 'polypeptide(L)' 'MGCLAGMCASVSASPWEKFKTPTQGEAQSIGSYANGCLAGGEALPLEGEGYQVIRSNRHRYYGNPELIEFLQQLT' A
#
# COMPACT_ATOMS: atom_id res chain seq x y z
N MET A 1 -2.39 18.69 21.21
CA MET A 1 -2.36 17.63 22.24
C MET A 1 -2.94 18.23 23.51
N GLY A 2 -4.24 18.04 23.76
CA GLY A 2 -4.90 18.60 24.94
C GLY A 2 -5.80 17.55 25.56
N CYS A 3 -5.42 17.02 26.73
CA CYS A 3 -6.33 16.24 27.56
C CYS A 3 -7.12 17.25 28.41
N LEU A 4 -8.41 17.39 28.15
CA LEU A 4 -9.37 17.95 29.10
C LEU A 4 -9.74 16.81 30.06
N ALA A 5 -9.40 16.98 31.34
CA ALA A 5 -9.82 16.17 32.49
C ALA A 5 -10.03 14.66 32.25
N GLY A 6 -8.95 13.88 32.35
CA GLY A 6 -9.01 12.54 32.95
C GLY A 6 -9.19 11.31 32.05
N MET A 7 -9.46 11.44 30.76
CA MET A 7 -9.49 10.28 29.85
C MET A 7 -8.59 10.54 28.64
N CYS A 8 -7.32 10.13 28.73
CA CYS A 8 -6.48 10.06 27.55
C CYS A 8 -6.73 8.70 26.87
N ALA A 9 -7.45 8.69 25.74
CA ALA A 9 -7.64 7.50 24.92
C ALA A 9 -6.34 7.13 24.19
N SER A 10 -5.93 5.86 24.23
CA SER A 10 -4.78 5.37 23.48
C SER A 10 -5.17 5.13 22.03
N VAL A 11 -4.52 5.83 21.10
CA VAL A 11 -4.61 5.51 19.67
C VAL A 11 -3.62 4.40 19.34
N SER A 12 -4.09 3.31 18.73
CA SER A 12 -3.23 2.26 18.19
C SER A 12 -3.11 2.41 16.69
N ALA A 13 -1.90 2.20 16.17
CA ALA A 13 -1.70 2.06 14.73
C ALA A 13 -2.39 0.79 14.21
N SER A 14 -2.85 0.84 12.97
CA SER A 14 -3.35 -0.34 12.27
C SER A 14 -2.20 -1.34 12.03
N PRO A 15 -2.50 -2.64 11.90
CA PRO A 15 -1.48 -3.64 11.60
C PRO A 15 -0.89 -3.51 10.19
N TRP A 16 -1.53 -2.75 9.28
CA TRP A 16 -1.21 -2.72 7.86
C TRP A 16 0.24 -2.36 7.55
N GLU A 17 0.84 -1.45 8.30
CA GLU A 17 2.23 -1.00 8.07
C GLU A 17 3.28 -2.06 8.44
N LYS A 18 2.88 -3.10 9.18
CA LYS A 18 3.76 -4.20 9.60
C LYS A 18 3.96 -5.23 8.49
N PHE A 19 3.01 -5.39 7.58
CA PHE A 19 3.15 -6.32 6.46
C PHE A 19 4.16 -5.80 5.45
N LYS A 20 5.09 -6.67 5.02
CA LYS A 20 6.19 -6.32 4.09
C LYS A 20 6.05 -6.98 2.73
N THR A 21 5.17 -7.96 2.60
CA THR A 21 4.93 -8.71 1.37
C THR A 21 3.42 -8.86 1.15
N PRO A 22 2.97 -8.88 -0.11
CA PRO A 22 1.60 -9.23 -0.45
C PRO A 22 1.20 -10.62 0.06
N THR A 23 -0.11 -10.84 0.18
CA THR A 23 -0.63 -12.19 0.39
C THR A 23 -0.42 -13.03 -0.87
N GLN A 24 -0.31 -14.34 -0.71
CA GLN A 24 -0.32 -15.26 -1.85
C GLN A 24 -1.75 -15.39 -2.42
N GLY A 25 -1.86 -15.74 -3.70
CA GLY A 25 -3.13 -16.00 -4.38
C GLY A 25 -3.48 -14.94 -5.43
N GLU A 26 -4.73 -14.97 -5.88
CA GLU A 26 -5.25 -14.08 -6.92
C GLU A 26 -5.32 -12.62 -6.44
N ALA A 27 -5.00 -11.70 -7.34
CA ALA A 27 -5.06 -10.28 -7.06
C ALA A 27 -6.51 -9.80 -6.91
N GLN A 28 -6.84 -9.17 -5.79
CA GLN A 28 -8.19 -8.65 -5.52
C GLN A 28 -8.11 -7.30 -4.79
N SER A 29 -8.76 -6.29 -5.37
CA SER A 29 -9.01 -5.00 -4.72
C SER A 29 -10.30 -5.08 -3.91
N ILE A 30 -10.20 -5.07 -2.58
CA ILE A 30 -11.31 -5.36 -1.68
C ILE A 30 -11.76 -4.07 -0.99
N GLY A 31 -13.02 -3.66 -1.18
CA GLY A 31 -13.58 -2.45 -0.57
C GLY A 31 -13.42 -1.19 -1.44
N SER A 32 -13.48 -0.01 -0.82
CA SER A 32 -13.33 1.28 -1.52
C SER A 32 -11.91 1.83 -1.41
N TYR A 33 -11.55 2.78 -2.27
CA TYR A 33 -10.21 3.38 -2.32
C TYR A 33 -9.69 3.91 -0.96
N ALA A 34 -10.59 4.44 -0.13
CA ALA A 34 -10.26 5.00 1.18
C ALA A 34 -10.62 4.08 2.37
N ASN A 35 -11.17 2.89 2.10
CA ASN A 35 -11.54 1.92 3.12
C ASN A 35 -11.56 0.50 2.52
N GLY A 36 -10.37 -0.04 2.27
CA GLY A 36 -10.18 -1.31 1.62
C GLY A 36 -8.79 -1.92 1.85
N CYS A 37 -8.55 -3.05 1.22
CA CYS A 37 -7.25 -3.73 1.21
C CYS A 37 -6.97 -4.37 -0.16
N LEU A 38 -5.76 -4.90 -0.31
CA LEU A 38 -5.30 -5.58 -1.52
C LEU A 38 -4.81 -6.99 -1.14
N ALA A 39 -5.41 -8.01 -1.75
CA ALA A 39 -4.88 -9.37 -1.74
C ALA A 39 -4.14 -9.64 -3.05
N GLY A 40 -3.10 -10.48 -3.02
CA GLY A 40 -2.39 -10.93 -4.23
C GLY A 40 -1.71 -9.80 -5.01
N GLY A 41 -1.36 -8.70 -4.34
CA GLY A 41 -0.74 -7.54 -5.00
C GLY A 41 0.61 -7.85 -5.63
N GLU A 42 0.94 -7.15 -6.71
CA GLU A 42 2.22 -7.25 -7.42
C GLU A 42 3.10 -6.04 -7.12
N ALA A 43 4.41 -6.24 -7.17
CA ALA A 43 5.39 -5.17 -7.04
C ALA A 43 5.64 -4.50 -8.39
N LEU A 44 5.60 -3.17 -8.43
CA LEU A 44 6.18 -2.41 -9.54
C LEU A 44 7.70 -2.63 -9.54
N PRO A 45 8.33 -2.94 -10.69
CA PRO A 45 9.78 -2.93 -10.80
C PRO A 45 10.37 -1.62 -10.28
N LEU A 46 11.52 -1.69 -9.59
CA LEU A 46 12.11 -0.48 -8.98
C LEU A 46 12.56 0.55 -10.02
N GLU A 47 12.85 0.07 -11.23
CA GLU A 47 13.28 0.85 -12.38
C GLU A 47 12.52 0.32 -13.61
N GLY A 48 12.12 1.21 -14.49
CA GLY A 48 11.49 0.89 -15.77
C GLY A 48 11.71 2.02 -16.77
N GLU A 49 11.29 1.80 -18.02
CA GLU A 49 11.29 2.87 -19.01
C GLU A 49 10.41 4.03 -18.53
N GLY A 50 10.91 5.26 -18.60
CA GLY A 50 10.20 6.48 -18.20
C GLY A 50 9.80 6.63 -16.72
N TYR A 51 10.19 5.72 -15.81
CA TYR A 51 9.93 5.88 -14.38
C TYR A 51 10.99 5.25 -13.45
N GLN A 52 11.00 5.71 -12.20
CA GLN A 52 11.77 5.10 -11.11
C GLN A 52 10.94 5.11 -9.81
N VAL A 53 11.01 4.03 -9.03
CA VAL A 53 10.38 3.95 -7.72
C VAL A 53 11.19 4.71 -6.68
N ILE A 54 10.59 5.76 -6.11
CA ILE A 54 11.20 6.52 -5.01
C ILE A 54 10.88 5.91 -3.64
N ARG A 55 11.79 6.07 -2.68
CA ARG A 55 11.60 5.65 -1.27
C ARG A 55 11.17 4.18 -1.14
N SER A 56 11.77 3.30 -1.95
CA SER A 56 11.48 1.87 -1.99
C SER A 56 11.61 1.17 -0.63
N ASN A 57 12.46 1.69 0.26
CA ASN A 57 12.59 1.23 1.64
C ASN A 57 11.27 1.28 2.47
N ARG A 58 10.27 2.03 2.02
CA ARG A 58 8.94 2.09 2.66
C ARG A 58 8.02 0.95 2.26
N HIS A 59 8.38 0.13 1.27
CA HIS A 59 7.54 -0.98 0.79
C HIS A 59 6.14 -0.52 0.31
N ARG A 60 6.08 0.62 -0.38
CA ARG A 60 4.82 1.21 -0.91
C ARG A 60 4.81 1.28 -2.44
N TYR A 61 5.24 0.20 -3.08
CA TYR A 61 5.30 0.04 -4.54
C TYR A 61 4.53 -1.21 -5.01
N TYR A 62 3.54 -1.62 -4.22
CA TYR A 62 2.67 -2.77 -4.53
C TYR A 62 1.30 -2.28 -5.00
N GLY A 63 0.70 -3.00 -5.94
CA GLY A 63 -0.58 -2.65 -6.53
C GLY A 63 -1.32 -3.85 -7.10
N ASN A 64 -2.53 -3.62 -7.61
CA ASN A 64 -3.21 -4.59 -8.45
C ASN A 64 -2.43 -4.74 -9.79
N PRO A 65 -2.35 -5.93 -10.41
CA PRO A 65 -1.67 -6.12 -11.69
C PRO A 65 -2.09 -5.11 -12.77
N GLU A 66 -3.37 -4.74 -12.84
CA GLU A 66 -3.86 -3.71 -13.79
C GLU A 66 -3.22 -2.33 -13.55
N LEU A 67 -2.94 -1.97 -12.29
CA LEU A 67 -2.21 -0.74 -11.97
C LEU A 67 -0.75 -0.83 -12.40
N ILE A 68 -0.11 -1.98 -12.21
CA ILE A 68 1.29 -2.19 -12.59
C ILE A 68 1.42 -2.07 -14.11
N GLU A 69 0.55 -2.74 -14.86
CA GLU A 69 0.49 -2.66 -16.32
C GLU A 69 0.24 -1.23 -16.80
N PHE A 70 -0.75 -0.54 -16.21
CA PHE A 70 -1.03 0.86 -16.54
C PHE A 70 0.22 1.74 -16.38
N LEU A 71 0.94 1.62 -15.27
CA LEU A 71 2.14 2.43 -15.02
C LEU A 71 3.26 2.13 -16.01
N GLN A 72 3.42 0.87 -16.43
CA GLN A 72 4.41 0.46 -17.41
C GLN A 72 4.06 0.91 -18.84
N GLN A 73 2.79 1.16 -19.14
CA GLN A 73 2.31 1.62 -20.45
C GLN A 73 2.26 3.16 -20.59
N LEU A 74 2.46 3.91 -19.51
CA LEU A 74 2.42 5.39 -19.54
C LEU A 74 3.58 6.04 -20.29
N THR A 75 4.57 5.25 -20.70
CA THR A 75 5.86 5.71 -21.23
C THR A 75 5.95 5.40 -22.71
#